data_AF-A0A4R5HH84-F1
#
_entry.id   AF-A0A4R5HH84-F1
#
_cell.length_a   1.000
_cell.length_b   1.000
_cell.length_c   1.000
_cell.angle_alpha   90.00
_cell.angle_beta   90.00
_cell.angle_gamma   90.00
#
_symmetry.space_group_name_H-M   'P 1'
#
loop_
_entity.id
_entity.type
_entity.pdbx_description
1 polymer ?
#
loop_
_entity_poly.entity_id
_entity_poly.type
_entity_poly.pdbx_seq_one_letter_code
_entity_poly.pdbx_strand_id
1 'polypeptide(L)'
;MDIPSIDNQSCAAVDRDPTSGFITDFRSGLINLCSVETRGVDFRADYGFDIAKSRVDLTINGTRFLGLEEVRDPSAPDEVVQVLGQFSNPKWIVNFTADYSIGDFTFGW
;
A
#
# COMPACT_ATOMS: atom_id res chain seq x y z
N MET A 1 -5.82 -1.34 -24.91
CA MET A 1 -5.13 -0.15 -24.39
C MET A 1 -4.67 0.65 -25.58
N ASP A 2 -5.10 1.90 -25.70
CA ASP A 2 -4.68 2.78 -26.80
C ASP A 2 -3.39 3.47 -26.35
N ILE A 3 -2.26 3.07 -26.92
CA ILE A 3 -0.91 3.51 -26.52
C ILE A 3 -0.34 4.28 -27.74
N PRO A 4 0.27 5.46 -27.54
CA PRO A 4 0.62 6.38 -28.64
C PRO A 4 1.60 5.86 -29.70
N SER A 5 2.20 4.67 -29.50
CA SER A 5 3.12 4.04 -30.44
C SER A 5 2.77 2.57 -30.63
N ILE A 6 2.94 2.07 -31.87
CA ILE A 6 2.87 0.63 -32.18
C ILE A 6 4.10 -0.13 -31.68
N ASP A 7 5.18 0.57 -31.34
CA ASP A 7 6.34 -0.02 -30.69
C ASP A 7 6.12 0.03 -29.18
N ASN A 8 5.31 -0.91 -28.70
CA ASN A 8 4.97 -1.02 -27.28
C ASN A 8 5.02 -2.49 -26.83
N GLN A 9 5.13 -2.69 -25.53
CA GLN A 9 5.20 -4.02 -24.90
C GLN A 9 4.01 -4.94 -25.22
N SER A 10 2.85 -4.39 -25.62
CA SER A 10 1.68 -5.17 -26.06
C SER A 10 1.89 -5.75 -27.46
N CYS A 11 2.62 -5.06 -28.33
CA CYS A 11 2.95 -5.55 -29.67
C CYS A 11 3.98 -6.68 -29.65
N ALA A 12 4.84 -6.73 -28.63
CA ALA A 12 5.74 -7.86 -28.38
C ALA A 12 5.01 -9.14 -27.91
N ALA A 13 3.74 -9.03 -27.51
CA ALA A 13 2.91 -10.17 -27.13
C ALA A 13 2.18 -10.80 -28.33
N VAL A 14 2.33 -10.27 -29.55
CA VAL A 14 1.68 -10.76 -30.77
C VAL A 14 2.74 -11.32 -31.71
N ASP A 15 2.77 -12.64 -31.85
CA ASP A 15 3.65 -13.32 -32.80
C ASP A 15 3.05 -13.26 -34.20
N ARG A 16 3.85 -12.86 -35.19
CA ARG A 16 3.45 -12.79 -36.61
C ARG A 16 4.35 -13.65 -37.46
N ASP A 17 3.76 -14.28 -38.47
CA ASP A 17 4.51 -14.99 -39.49
C ASP A 17 5.38 -14.00 -40.29
N PRO A 18 6.71 -14.21 -40.37
CA PRO A 18 7.64 -13.25 -40.97
C PRO A 18 7.51 -13.13 -42.50
N THR A 19 6.77 -14.04 -43.15
CA THR A 19 6.64 -14.10 -44.61
C THR A 19 5.34 -13.46 -45.09
N SER A 20 4.26 -13.66 -44.35
CA SER A 20 2.90 -13.24 -44.69
C SER A 20 2.35 -12.11 -43.80
N GLY A 21 2.99 -11.86 -42.65
CA GLY A 21 2.58 -10.86 -41.68
C GLY A 21 1.31 -11.22 -40.88
N PHE A 22 0.73 -12.40 -41.11
CA PHE A 22 -0.45 -12.85 -40.37
C PHE A 22 -0.09 -13.16 -38.92
N ILE A 23 -1.02 -12.85 -38.00
CA ILE A 23 -0.89 -13.17 -36.59
C ILE A 23 -0.99 -14.69 -36.42
N THR A 24 0.03 -15.30 -35.85
CA THR A 24 0.11 -16.75 -35.63
C THR A 24 -0.21 -17.13 -34.18
N ASP A 25 0.10 -16.24 -33.24
CA ASP A 25 -0.18 -16.45 -31.83
C ASP A 25 -0.28 -15.11 -31.08
N PHE A 26 -0.93 -15.11 -29.93
CA PHE A 26 -0.95 -13.97 -29.03
C PHE A 26 -0.90 -14.43 -27.58
N ARG A 27 -0.02 -13.82 -26.80
CA ARG A 27 0.13 -14.08 -25.37
C ARG A 27 -0.79 -13.13 -24.61
N SER A 28 -1.93 -13.64 -24.17
CA SER A 28 -2.83 -12.91 -23.27
C SER A 28 -2.38 -13.13 -21.83
N GLY A 29 -1.83 -12.08 -21.21
CA GLY A 29 -1.42 -12.09 -19.81
C GLY A 29 -1.58 -10.70 -19.19
N LEU A 30 -1.81 -10.66 -17.88
CA LEU A 30 -1.78 -9.41 -17.12
C LEU A 30 -0.30 -9.01 -16.96
N ILE A 31 0.12 -7.96 -17.64
CA ILE A 31 1.44 -7.36 -17.40
C ILE A 31 1.29 -6.49 -16.15
N ASN A 32 2.05 -6.77 -15.09
CA ASN A 32 2.03 -5.99 -13.86
C ASN A 32 2.84 -4.70 -14.04
N LEU A 33 2.17 -3.62 -14.44
CA LEU A 33 2.80 -2.37 -14.88
C LEU A 33 2.51 -1.17 -14.00
N CYS A 34 1.60 -1.32 -13.04
CA CYS A 34 1.32 -0.26 -12.07
C CYS A 34 2.38 -0.28 -10.98
N SER A 35 2.84 0.89 -10.58
CA SER A 35 3.74 1.05 -9.44
C SER A 35 3.00 1.77 -8.31
N VAL A 36 3.26 1.36 -7.08
CA VAL A 36 2.78 2.04 -5.87
C VAL A 36 3.96 2.23 -4.94
N GLU A 37 4.26 3.48 -4.59
CA GLU A 37 5.29 3.82 -3.60
C GLU A 37 4.63 4.40 -2.34
N THR A 38 4.96 3.82 -1.19
CA THR A 38 4.50 4.30 0.12
C THR A 38 5.69 4.74 0.96
N ARG A 39 5.48 5.83 1.68
CA ARG A 39 6.47 6.39 2.61
C ARG A 39 5.78 6.74 3.91
N GLY A 40 6.40 6.43 5.04
CA GLY A 40 5.81 6.69 6.35
C GLY A 40 6.78 6.52 7.51
N VAL A 41 6.26 6.81 8.70
CA VAL A 41 6.92 6.58 9.98
C VAL A 41 6.00 5.77 10.87
N ASP A 42 6.48 4.64 11.34
CA ASP A 42 5.80 3.82 12.33
C ASP A 42 6.36 4.13 13.72
N PHE A 43 5.47 4.23 14.69
CA PHE A 43 5.84 4.48 16.07
C PHE A 43 5.00 3.64 17.03
N ARG A 44 5.65 3.25 18.12
CA ARG A 44 5.00 2.62 19.26
C ARG A 44 5.66 3.11 20.54
N ALA A 45 4.84 3.38 21.54
CA ALA A 45 5.29 3.62 22.90
C ALA A 45 4.44 2.82 23.87
N ASP A 46 5.12 2.17 24.80
CA ASP A 46 4.55 1.34 25.85
C ASP A 46 5.00 1.91 27.20
N TYR A 47 4.06 2.12 28.11
CA TYR A 47 4.35 2.62 29.45
C TYR A 47 3.54 1.87 30.48
N GLY A 48 4.23 1.18 31.39
CA GLY A 48 3.63 0.42 32.46
C GLY A 48 4.06 0.96 33.82
N PHE A 49 3.13 1.06 34.76
CA PHE A 49 3.43 1.46 36.13
C PHE A 49 2.51 0.77 37.14
N ASP A 50 3.07 0.50 38.32
CA ASP A 50 2.34 -0.14 39.41
C ASP A 50 1.70 0.92 40.32
N ILE A 51 0.46 0.68 40.73
CA ILE A 51 -0.27 1.46 41.73
C ILE A 51 -0.75 0.50 42.83
N ALA A 52 -0.09 0.52 43.99
CA ALA A 52 -0.39 -0.38 45.10
C ALA A 52 -0.36 -1.88 44.69
N LYS A 53 -1.52 -2.55 44.65
CA LYS A 53 -1.65 -3.97 44.23
C LYS A 53 -2.16 -4.13 42.79
N SER A 54 -2.10 -3.05 42.02
CA SER A 54 -2.59 -2.99 40.66
C SER A 54 -1.51 -2.51 39.72
N ARG A 55 -1.72 -2.76 38.43
CA ARG A 55 -0.85 -2.35 37.35
C ARG A 55 -1.66 -1.64 36.28
N VAL A 56 -1.10 -0.57 35.74
CA VAL A 56 -1.62 0.14 34.57
C VAL A 56 -0.63 -0.04 33.44
N ASP A 57 -1.11 -0.48 32.28
CA ASP A 57 -0.34 -0.56 31.05
C ASP A 57 -1.00 0.32 29.99
N LEU A 58 -0.22 1.24 29.43
CA LEU A 58 -0.64 2.16 28.39
C LEU A 58 0.16 1.87 27.13
N THR A 59 -0.54 1.67 26.02
CA THR A 59 0.07 1.47 24.70
C THR A 59 -0.47 2.51 23.75
N ILE A 60 0.42 3.18 23.02
CA ILE A 60 0.07 3.91 21.80
C ILE A 60 0.87 3.34 20.64
N ASN A 61 0.19 3.05 19.53
CA ASN A 61 0.83 2.67 18.29
C ASN A 61 0.20 3.42 17.12
N GLY A 62 0.98 3.68 16.09
CA GLY A 62 0.43 4.28 14.89
C GLY A 62 1.42 4.41 13.76
N THR A 63 0.87 4.78 12.62
CA THR A 63 1.59 5.02 11.38
C THR A 63 1.24 6.42 10.89
N ARG A 64 2.28 7.21 10.58
CA ARG A 64 2.15 8.45 9.82
C ARG A 64 2.59 8.21 8.39
N PHE A 65 1.66 8.28 7.46
CA PHE A 65 1.99 8.28 6.04
C PHE A 65 2.50 9.67 5.61
N LEU A 66 3.60 9.65 4.86
CA LEU A 66 4.27 10.80 4.26
C LEU A 66 4.03 10.86 2.75
N GLY A 67 3.82 9.71 2.09
CA GLY A 67 3.47 9.64 0.67
C GLY A 67 2.79 8.32 0.31
N LEU A 68 1.88 8.39 -0.65
CA LEU A 68 1.25 7.24 -1.33
C LEU A 68 1.07 7.64 -2.80
N GLU A 69 2.04 7.24 -3.61
CA GLU A 69 2.16 7.60 -5.02
C GLU A 69 1.82 6.40 -5.89
N GLU A 70 1.01 6.62 -6.92
CA GLU A 70 0.56 5.58 -7.84
C GLU A 70 0.85 5.98 -9.29
N VAL A 71 1.44 5.06 -10.05
CA VAL A 71 1.49 5.13 -11.51
C VAL A 71 0.41 4.19 -12.04
N ARG A 72 -0.60 4.79 -12.69
CA ARG A 72 -1.82 4.08 -13.12
C ARG A 72 -1.84 3.79 -14.61
N ASP A 73 -1.19 4.64 -15.40
CA ASP A 73 -1.09 4.49 -16.85
C ASP A 73 0.30 3.98 -17.24
N PRO A 74 0.41 2.77 -17.80
CA PRO A 74 1.70 2.22 -18.23
C PRO A 74 2.29 2.93 -19.46
N SER A 75 1.48 3.69 -20.22
CA SER A 75 1.94 4.48 -21.36
C SER A 75 2.48 5.85 -20.96
N ALA A 76 2.21 6.28 -19.73
CA ALA A 76 2.67 7.53 -19.15
C ALA A 76 3.29 7.29 -17.76
N PRO A 77 4.46 6.64 -17.69
CA PRO A 77 5.10 6.29 -16.42
C PRO A 77 5.52 7.51 -15.57
N ASP A 78 5.63 8.68 -16.20
CA ASP A 78 5.92 9.95 -15.52
C ASP A 78 4.65 10.59 -14.89
N GLU A 79 3.45 10.08 -15.20
CA GLU A 79 2.20 10.51 -14.57
C GLU A 79 2.00 9.83 -13.21
N VAL A 80 2.63 10.43 -12.20
CA VAL A 80 2.50 10.00 -10.80
C VAL A 80 1.33 10.71 -10.12
N VAL A 81 0.41 9.93 -9.55
CA VAL A 81 -0.74 10.45 -8.79
C VAL A 81 -0.50 10.27 -7.30
N GLN A 82 -0.50 11.37 -6.55
CA GLN A 82 -0.48 11.34 -5.08
C GLN A 82 -1.91 11.17 -4.54
N VAL A 83 -2.16 10.07 -3.84
CA VAL A 83 -3.50 9.73 -3.33
C VAL A 83 -3.61 9.76 -1.81
N LEU A 84 -2.53 10.16 -1.12
CA LEU A 84 -2.50 10.32 0.32
C LEU A 84 -3.46 11.43 0.81
N GLY A 85 -4.30 11.10 1.79
CA GLY A 85 -5.29 12.00 2.38
C GLY A 85 -6.67 11.94 1.73
N GLN A 86 -6.86 11.07 0.72
CA GLN A 86 -8.19 10.72 0.21
C GLN A 86 -8.99 9.92 1.24
N PHE A 87 -10.30 9.78 1.03
CA PHE A 87 -11.21 9.14 1.99
C PHE A 87 -10.76 7.74 2.46
N SER A 88 -10.23 6.92 1.55
CA SER A 88 -9.71 5.58 1.88
C SER A 88 -8.23 5.56 2.30
N ASN A 89 -7.52 6.70 2.22
CA ASN A 89 -6.08 6.81 2.38
C ASN A 89 -5.74 7.83 3.49
N PRO A 90 -6.06 7.53 4.76
CA PRO A 90 -5.83 8.47 5.85
C PRO A 90 -4.33 8.72 6.05
N LYS A 91 -3.98 9.95 6.44
CA LYS A 91 -2.58 10.32 6.75
C LYS A 91 -2.10 9.71 8.06
N TRP A 92 -3.02 9.45 8.99
CA TRP A 92 -2.73 8.91 10.31
C TRP A 92 -3.61 7.72 10.60
N ILE A 93 -3.01 6.67 11.15
CA ILE A 93 -3.72 5.57 11.78
C ILE A 93 -3.09 5.42 13.16
N VAL A 94 -3.88 5.58 14.22
CA VAL A 94 -3.40 5.55 15.60
C VAL A 94 -4.35 4.73 16.45
N ASN A 95 -3.79 3.80 17.22
CA ASN A 95 -4.51 3.02 18.22
C ASN A 95 -3.93 3.32 19.59
N PHE A 96 -4.82 3.41 20.56
CA PHE A 96 -4.48 3.58 21.96
C PHE A 96 -5.18 2.49 22.75
N THR A 97 -4.44 1.88 23.68
CA THR A 97 -4.95 0.86 24.58
C THR A 97 -4.55 1.23 26.00
N ALA A 98 -5.49 1.07 26.92
CA ALA A 98 -5.25 1.24 28.34
C ALA A 98 -5.79 0.03 29.09
N ASP A 99 -4.90 -0.69 29.77
CA ASP A 99 -5.22 -1.86 30.55
C ASP A 99 -4.95 -1.58 32.04
N TYR A 100 -5.88 -2.02 32.88
CA TYR A 100 -5.76 -1.98 34.33
C TYR A 100 -5.96 -3.38 34.90
N SER A 101 -4.95 -3.87 35.60
CA SER A 101 -4.96 -5.21 36.21
C SER A 101 -4.91 -5.13 37.73
N ILE A 102 -5.76 -5.92 38.40
CA ILE A 102 -5.76 -6.07 39.86
C ILE A 102 -6.06 -7.52 40.24
N GLY A 103 -5.10 -8.18 40.91
CA GLY A 103 -5.19 -9.61 41.17
C GLY A 103 -5.32 -10.39 39.86
N ASP A 104 -6.37 -11.21 39.75
CA ASP A 104 -6.65 -12.04 38.57
C ASP A 104 -7.54 -11.33 37.52
N PHE A 105 -7.95 -10.08 37.75
CA PHE A 105 -8.82 -9.33 36.85
C PHE A 105 -8.03 -8.32 36.01
N THR A 106 -8.44 -8.15 34.75
CA THR A 106 -7.95 -7.10 33.85
C THR A 106 -9.12 -6.42 33.15
N PHE A 107 -9.07 -5.09 33.09
CA PHE A 107 -10.04 -4.24 32.42
C PHE A 107 -9.33 -3.42 31.35
N GLY A 108 -9.81 -3.49 30.11
CA GLY A 108 -9.20 -2.82 28.96
C GLY A 108 -10.15 -1.87 28.23
N TRP A 109 -9.58 -0.91 27.50
CA TRP A 109 -10.25 0.00 26.55
C TRP A 109 -9.50 0.03 25.23
#